data_AF-W2T5I1-F1
#
_entry.id   AF-W2T5I1-F1
#
_cell.length_a   1.000
_cell.length_b   1.000
_cell.length_c   1.000
_cell.angle_alpha   90.00
_cell.angle_beta   90.00
_cell.angle_gamma   90.00
#
_symmetry.space_group_name_H-M   'P 1'
#
loop_
_entity.id
_entity.type
_entity.pdbx_description
1 polymer ?
#
loop_
_entity_poly.entity_id
_entity_poly.type
_entity_poly.pdbx_seq_one_letter_code
_entity_poly.pdbx_strand_id
1 'polypeptide(L)'
;MDNIDEEYDRPVEHLHDCAKKAEKEGTQEFVQPKRDVQALIDEKVLKEFLDTVQKSEDGYYVRLPWREITTTLPDNRAIALRRLDSVWNSLQKDKELLNKYNDTLKEQERHDD
;
A
#
# COMPACT_ATOMS: atom_id res chain seq x y z
N MET A 1 -8.33 -24.00 55.30
CA MET A 1 -7.53 -23.46 54.19
C MET A 1 -8.52 -23.31 53.07
N ASP A 2 -9.12 -22.13 53.03
CA ASP A 2 -10.24 -21.85 52.14
C ASP A 2 -9.66 -21.56 50.75
N ASN A 3 -10.20 -22.24 49.74
CA ASN A 3 -9.82 -22.08 48.34
C ASN A 3 -10.32 -20.71 47.85
N ILE A 4 -9.38 -19.84 47.46
CA ILE A 4 -9.62 -18.45 47.04
C ILE A 4 -9.87 -18.35 45.51
N ASP A 5 -10.14 -19.47 44.83
CA ASP A 5 -10.15 -19.53 43.37
C ASP A 5 -11.55 -19.43 42.71
N GLU A 6 -12.60 -19.04 43.44
CA GLU A 6 -13.96 -18.93 42.87
C GLU A 6 -14.51 -17.50 42.72
N GLU A 7 -13.75 -16.46 43.08
CA GLU A 7 -14.24 -15.07 43.07
C GLU A 7 -13.75 -14.21 41.87
N TYR A 8 -12.97 -14.77 40.95
CA TYR A 8 -12.40 -13.99 39.83
C TYR A 8 -12.99 -14.25 38.44
N ASP A 9 -13.95 -15.18 38.29
CA ASP A 9 -14.43 -15.60 36.96
C ASP A 9 -15.70 -14.89 36.46
N ARG A 10 -16.35 -14.07 37.28
CA ARG A 10 -17.63 -13.42 36.92
C ARG A 10 -17.54 -12.03 36.24
N PRO A 11 -16.46 -11.22 36.33
CA PRO A 11 -16.40 -9.93 35.63
C PRO A 11 -15.77 -9.99 34.22
N VAL A 12 -15.09 -11.10 33.88
CA VAL A 12 -14.26 -11.19 32.66
C VAL A 12 -15.10 -11.35 31.40
N GLU A 13 -16.23 -12.06 31.48
CA GLU A 13 -17.12 -12.29 30.33
C GLU A 13 -17.73 -10.98 29.80
N HIS A 14 -18.20 -10.10 30.70
CA HIS A 14 -18.80 -8.83 30.32
C HIS A 14 -17.79 -7.86 29.67
N LEU A 15 -16.52 -7.87 30.11
CA LEU A 15 -15.46 -7.08 29.46
C LEU A 15 -15.16 -7.59 28.05
N HIS A 16 -15.16 -8.90 27.86
CA HIS A 16 -14.89 -9.54 26.58
C HIS A 16 -16.02 -9.26 25.57
N ASP A 17 -17.27 -9.26 26.02
CA ASP A 17 -18.41 -8.92 25.17
C ASP A 17 -18.42 -7.44 24.77
N CYS A 18 -18.03 -6.55 25.68
CA CYS A 18 -17.88 -5.12 25.40
C CYS A 18 -16.76 -4.86 24.37
N ALA A 19 -15.61 -5.53 24.52
CA ALA A 19 -14.51 -5.44 23.57
C ALA A 19 -14.91 -5.95 22.18
N LYS A 20 -15.57 -7.11 22.11
CA LYS A 20 -16.09 -7.66 20.84
C LYS A 20 -17.14 -6.77 20.19
N LYS A 21 -17.99 -6.13 20.98
CA LYS A 21 -19.00 -5.18 20.49
C LYS A 21 -18.33 -3.93 19.91
N ALA A 22 -17.35 -3.36 20.61
CA ALA A 22 -16.58 -2.20 20.14
C ALA A 22 -15.78 -2.51 18.85
N GLU A 23 -15.17 -3.69 18.75
CA GLU A 23 -14.50 -4.14 17.52
C GLU A 23 -15.48 -4.30 16.36
N LYS A 24 -16.66 -4.89 16.60
CA LYS A 24 -17.69 -5.08 15.57
C LYS A 24 -18.27 -3.74 15.09
N GLU A 25 -18.54 -2.81 15.99
CA GLU A 25 -19.09 -1.48 15.70
C GLU A 25 -18.06 -0.59 14.99
N GLY A 26 -16.81 -0.56 15.46
CA GLY A 26 -15.72 0.21 14.82
C GLY A 26 -15.31 -0.31 13.44
N THR A 27 -15.47 -1.63 13.19
CA THR A 27 -15.21 -2.21 11.86
C THR A 27 -16.34 -1.92 10.87
N GLN A 28 -17.59 -1.80 11.33
CA GLN A 28 -18.72 -1.54 10.44
C GLN A 28 -18.72 -0.11 9.87
N GLU A 29 -18.41 0.90 10.70
CA GLU A 29 -18.48 2.31 10.30
C GLU A 29 -17.42 2.71 9.27
N PHE A 30 -16.23 2.06 9.28
CA PHE A 30 -15.14 2.33 8.33
C PHE A 30 -15.14 1.45 7.07
N VAL A 31 -15.80 0.28 7.12
CA VAL A 31 -15.84 -0.66 5.99
C VAL A 31 -16.98 -0.37 5.03
N GLN A 32 -18.09 0.20 5.50
CA GLN A 32 -19.24 0.55 4.66
C GLN A 32 -18.90 1.62 3.60
N PRO A 33 -18.26 2.77 3.93
CA PRO A 33 -17.95 3.80 2.94
C PRO A 33 -17.05 3.28 1.80
N LYS A 34 -16.15 2.35 2.10
CA LYS A 34 -15.25 1.75 1.10
C LYS A 34 -15.98 0.79 0.15
N ARG A 35 -16.96 0.03 0.65
CA ARG A 35 -17.74 -0.91 -0.17
C ARG A 35 -18.69 -0.18 -1.12
N ASP A 36 -19.33 0.88 -0.64
CA ASP A 36 -20.26 1.68 -1.43
C ASP A 36 -19.53 2.44 -2.54
N VAL A 37 -18.36 3.02 -2.24
CA VAL A 37 -17.51 3.67 -3.25
C VAL A 37 -16.98 2.66 -4.28
N GLN A 38 -16.61 1.45 -3.86
CA GLN A 38 -16.14 0.42 -4.79
C GLN A 38 -17.26 -0.03 -5.74
N ALA A 39 -18.47 -0.26 -5.24
CA ALA A 39 -19.62 -0.65 -6.07
C ALA A 39 -19.94 0.40 -7.14
N LEU A 40 -19.85 1.68 -6.82
CA LEU A 40 -20.04 2.78 -7.79
C LEU A 40 -18.95 2.81 -8.86
N ILE A 41 -17.70 2.53 -8.48
CA ILE A 41 -16.58 2.42 -9.43
C ILE A 41 -16.81 1.23 -10.37
N ASP A 42 -17.20 0.09 -9.82
CA ASP A 42 -17.43 -1.15 -10.58
C ASP A 42 -18.60 -0.97 -11.58
N GLU A 43 -19.68 -0.31 -11.18
CA GLU A 43 -20.80 0.03 -12.06
C GLU A 43 -20.35 0.93 -13.23
N LYS A 44 -19.55 1.97 -12.94
CA LYS A 44 -19.01 2.87 -13.96
C LYS A 44 -18.12 2.12 -14.96
N VAL A 45 -17.20 1.28 -14.47
CA VAL A 45 -16.30 0.49 -15.30
C VAL A 45 -17.08 -0.50 -16.17
N LEU A 46 -18.09 -1.15 -15.61
CA LEU A 46 -18.93 -2.09 -16.36
C LEU A 46 -19.68 -1.38 -17.50
N LYS A 47 -20.21 -0.19 -17.23
CA LYS A 47 -20.89 0.62 -18.25
C LYS A 47 -19.94 1.01 -19.39
N GLU A 48 -18.75 1.54 -19.07
CA GLU A 48 -17.75 1.91 -20.07
C GLU A 48 -17.29 0.71 -20.90
N PHE A 49 -17.15 -0.46 -20.27
CA PHE A 49 -16.80 -1.71 -20.96
C PHE A 49 -17.88 -2.09 -21.97
N LEU A 50 -19.15 -2.17 -21.56
CA LEU A 50 -20.26 -2.53 -22.46
C LEU A 50 -20.41 -1.55 -23.62
N ASP A 51 -20.25 -0.25 -23.36
CA ASP A 51 -20.35 0.80 -24.38
C ASP A 51 -19.21 0.73 -25.43
N THR A 52 -18.07 0.14 -25.08
CA THR A 52 -16.90 0.03 -25.98
C THR A 52 -16.76 -1.32 -26.67
N VAL A 53 -17.64 -2.28 -26.39
CA VAL A 53 -17.68 -3.56 -27.10
C VAL A 53 -18.22 -3.34 -28.52
N GLN A 54 -17.38 -3.62 -29.51
CA GLN A 54 -17.76 -3.63 -30.92
C GLN A 54 -17.67 -5.06 -31.46
N LYS A 55 -18.77 -5.54 -32.04
CA LYS A 55 -18.82 -6.85 -32.70
C LYS A 55 -18.45 -6.68 -34.18
N SER A 56 -17.35 -7.29 -34.59
CA SER A 56 -16.94 -7.41 -36.00
C SER A 56 -17.17 -8.84 -36.50
N GLU A 57 -16.98 -9.07 -37.80
CA GLU A 57 -17.03 -10.41 -38.39
C GLU A 57 -15.92 -11.32 -37.86
N ASP A 58 -14.77 -10.73 -37.48
CA ASP A 58 -13.58 -11.44 -36.98
C ASP A 58 -13.55 -11.61 -35.45
N GLY A 59 -14.51 -11.05 -34.70
CA GLY A 59 -14.59 -11.18 -33.25
C GLY A 59 -15.07 -9.93 -32.51
N TYR A 60 -14.85 -9.90 -31.18
CA TYR A 60 -15.20 -8.77 -30.33
C TYR A 60 -13.97 -7.91 -30.07
N TYR A 61 -14.09 -6.62 -30.39
CA TYR A 61 -13.11 -5.61 -30.02
C TYR A 61 -13.64 -4.83 -28.83
N VAL A 62 -12.82 -4.68 -27.80
CA VAL A 62 -13.20 -3.93 -26.59
C VAL A 62 -12.07 -2.99 -26.23
N ARG A 63 -12.43 -1.80 -25.73
CA ARG A 63 -11.45 -0.85 -25.19
C ARG A 63 -11.08 -1.29 -23.77
N LEU A 64 -9.79 -1.35 -23.48
CA LEU A 64 -9.33 -1.60 -22.12
C LEU A 64 -9.77 -0.45 -21.20
N PRO A 65 -10.41 -0.75 -20.05
CA PRO A 65 -10.80 0.29 -19.10
C PRO A 65 -9.53 0.87 -18.46
N TRP A 66 -9.22 2.11 -18.82
CA TRP A 66 -8.10 2.84 -18.23
C TRP A 66 -8.56 3.48 -16.94
N ARG A 67 -7.84 3.22 -15.84
CA ARG A 67 -8.07 3.92 -14.58
C ARG A 67 -7.57 5.36 -14.74
N GLU A 68 -8.46 6.33 -14.61
CA GLU A 68 -8.06 7.73 -14.46
C GLU A 68 -7.22 7.87 -13.19
N ILE A 69 -5.93 8.11 -13.35
CA ILE A 69 -5.04 8.42 -12.24
C ILE A 69 -5.30 9.88 -11.87
N THR A 70 -6.26 10.10 -10.98
CA THR A 70 -6.65 11.44 -10.53
C THR A 70 -5.64 12.05 -9.56
N THR A 71 -4.79 11.22 -8.95
CA THR A 71 -3.77 11.68 -8.01
C THR A 71 -2.45 11.93 -8.74
N THR A 72 -2.02 13.19 -8.75
CA THR A 72 -0.65 13.54 -9.13
C THR A 72 0.32 12.83 -8.20
N LEU A 73 1.36 12.20 -8.76
CA LEU A 73 2.42 11.57 -7.96
C LEU A 73 3.01 12.64 -7.03
N PRO A 74 3.06 12.43 -5.71
CA PRO A 74 3.60 13.40 -4.78
C PRO A 74 5.09 13.63 -5.07
N ASP A 75 5.55 14.87 -4.84
CA ASP A 75 6.96 15.23 -5.07
C ASP A 75 7.89 14.42 -4.15
N ASN A 76 8.81 13.67 -4.75
CA ASN A 76 9.78 12.84 -4.05
C ASN A 76 11.10 13.58 -3.75
N ARG A 77 11.26 14.83 -4.21
CA ARG A 77 12.52 15.57 -4.15
C ARG A 77 13.07 15.71 -2.74
N ALA A 78 12.23 16.10 -1.78
CA ALA A 78 12.66 16.27 -0.40
C ALA A 78 13.16 14.96 0.24
N ILE A 79 12.51 13.84 -0.08
CA ILE A 79 12.89 12.51 0.42
C ILE A 79 14.20 12.06 -0.23
N ALA A 80 14.33 12.25 -1.55
CA ALA A 80 15.52 11.92 -2.30
C ALA A 80 16.75 12.69 -1.79
N LEU A 81 16.61 13.99 -1.53
CA LEU A 81 17.69 14.82 -0.98
C LEU A 81 18.14 14.34 0.39
N ARG A 82 17.20 14.05 1.31
CA ARG A 82 17.57 13.54 2.65
C ARG A 82 18.27 12.19 2.58
N ARG A 83 17.84 11.31 1.68
CA ARG A 83 18.51 10.02 1.44
C ARG A 83 19.92 10.23 0.91
N LEU A 84 20.10 11.15 -0.04
CA LEU A 84 21.41 11.48 -0.58
C LEU A 84 22.35 11.99 0.52
N ASP A 85 21.91 12.94 1.34
CA ASP A 85 22.73 13.47 2.45
C ASP A 85 23.11 12.36 3.43
N SER A 86 22.18 11.45 3.75
CA SER A 86 22.45 10.32 4.63
C SER A 86 23.48 9.36 4.04
N VAL A 87 23.34 9.03 2.75
CA VAL A 87 24.29 8.15 2.04
C VAL A 87 25.66 8.80 1.98
N TRP A 88 25.73 10.09 1.64
CA TRP A 88 26.96 10.85 1.58
C TRP A 88 27.68 10.88 2.92
N ASN A 89 26.98 11.21 4.00
CA ASN A 89 27.54 11.23 5.35
C ASN A 89 28.00 9.84 5.81
N SER A 90 27.34 8.77 5.38
CA SER A 90 27.76 7.39 5.66
C SER A 90 29.05 7.04 4.91
N LEU A 91 29.13 7.38 3.62
CA LEU A 91 30.30 7.09 2.79
C LEU A 91 31.51 7.95 3.17
N GLN A 92 31.31 9.17 3.67
CA GLN A 92 32.42 9.99 4.18
C GLN A 92 33.10 9.38 5.42
N LYS A 93 32.36 8.60 6.22
CA LYS A 93 32.92 7.92 7.40
C LYS A 93 33.77 6.71 7.02
N ASP A 94 33.43 6.04 5.93
CA ASP A 94 34.14 4.86 5.43
C ASP A 94 34.76 5.13 4.05
N LYS A 95 35.99 5.63 4.08
CA LYS A 95 36.75 5.97 2.86
C LYS A 95 37.14 4.75 2.04
N GLU A 96 37.30 3.58 2.66
CA GLU A 96 37.64 2.36 1.93
C GLU A 96 36.45 1.90 1.09
N LEU A 97 35.25 1.92 1.68
CA LEU A 97 34.02 1.61 0.96
C LEU A 97 33.77 2.61 -0.18
N LEU A 98 33.98 3.90 0.06
CA LEU A 98 33.85 4.93 -0.98
C LEU A 98 34.80 4.69 -2.16
N ASN A 99 36.05 4.35 -1.89
CA ASN A 99 37.02 4.03 -2.94
C ASN A 99 36.60 2.79 -3.75
N LYS A 100 36.10 1.75 -3.08
CA LYS A 100 35.61 0.54 -3.74
C LYS A 100 34.42 0.82 -4.68
N TYR A 101 33.50 1.69 -4.28
CA TYR A 101 32.41 2.14 -5.16
C TYR A 101 32.96 2.85 -6.39
N ASN A 102 33.88 3.80 -6.21
CA ASN A 102 34.50 4.54 -7.31
C ASN A 102 35.26 3.62 -8.28
N ASP A 103 35.98 2.63 -7.77
CA ASP A 103 36.71 1.67 -8.61
C ASP A 103 35.75 0.81 -9.43
N THR A 104 34.62 0.39 -8.84
CA THR A 104 33.58 -0.38 -9.53
C THR A 104 32.92 0.43 -10.64
N LEU A 105 32.58 1.69 -10.38
CA LEU A 105 31.97 2.58 -11.38
C LEU A 105 32.90 2.80 -12.58
N LYS A 106 34.19 3.06 -12.30
CA LYS A 106 35.19 3.22 -13.36
C LYS A 106 35.41 1.95 -14.17
N GLU A 107 35.28 0.77 -13.56
CA GLU A 107 35.35 -0.51 -14.27
C GLU A 107 34.17 -0.69 -15.23
N GLN A 108 32.96 -0.30 -14.81
CA GLN A 108 31.77 -0.35 -15.67
C GLN A 108 31.89 0.63 -16.84
N GLU A 109 32.33 1.87 -16.59
CA GLU A 109 32.57 2.85 -17.66
C GLU A 109 33.56 2.33 -18.73
N ARG A 110 34.61 1.61 -18.32
CA ARG A 110 35.59 1.01 -19.25
C ARG A 110 35.03 -0.16 -20.07
N HIS A 111 33.97 -0.80 -19.62
CA HIS A 111 33.38 -1.96 -20.30
C HIS A 111 32.31 -1.52 -21.33
N ASP A 112 31.83 -0.29 -21.24
CA ASP A 112 30.84 0.28 -22.15
C ASP A 112 31.45 1.01 -23.38
N ASP A 113 32.80 1.13 -23.43
CA ASP A 113 33.61 1.60 -24.58
C ASP A 113 34.15 0.42 -25.43
#